data_AF-A0AAD7S8U2-F1
#
_entry.id   AF-A0AAD7S8U2-F1
#
_cell.length_a   1.000
_cell.length_b   1.000
_cell.length_c   1.000
_cell.angle_alpha   90.00
_cell.angle_beta   90.00
_cell.angle_gamma   90.00
#
_symmetry.space_group_name_H-M   'P 1'
#
loop_
_entity.id
_entity.type
_entity.pdbx_description
1 polymer ?
#
loop_
_entity_poly.entity_id
_entity_poly.type
_entity_poly.pdbx_seq_one_letter_code
_entity_poly.pdbx_strand_id
1 'polypeptide(L)'
;MKDVFASVMSFVWPSGSSEDDSCLPMMLQAELCTKWILNAVSTGAHILKGKIYRNYMMDLKVTNSKLFRRAISLLQAIYGTEQPTKEMNTAALNQHTHIANTSSRVVPTALVMLRWSCSLGEARKRLSAHSLIKDAVEACLATSTNRRTTDTTAVRAQTTTT
;
A
#
# COMPACT_ATOMS: atom_id res chain seq x y z
N MET A 1 1.25 30.15 -15.22
CA MET A 1 1.59 28.75 -14.85
C MET A 1 1.99 27.95 -16.09
N LYS A 2 3.04 28.35 -16.83
CA LYS A 2 3.50 27.58 -18.01
C LYS A 2 4.94 27.04 -17.89
N ASP A 3 5.67 27.37 -16.82
CA ASP A 3 7.11 27.07 -16.72
C ASP A 3 7.49 26.13 -15.56
N VAL A 4 6.59 25.25 -15.10
CA VAL A 4 6.86 24.50 -13.86
C VAL A 4 7.61 23.18 -14.09
N PHE A 5 7.63 22.59 -15.31
CA PHE A 5 8.21 21.25 -15.49
C PHE A 5 8.88 20.98 -16.85
N ALA A 6 9.65 21.93 -17.40
CA ALA A 6 10.52 21.63 -18.54
C ALA A 6 11.92 21.22 -18.04
N SER A 7 12.02 20.12 -17.29
CA SER A 7 13.32 19.46 -17.09
C SER A 7 13.58 18.54 -18.26
N VAL A 8 14.48 18.94 -19.14
CA VAL A 8 15.00 18.09 -20.23
C VAL A 8 16.12 17.24 -19.64
N MET A 9 15.88 15.93 -19.49
CA MET A 9 16.95 14.97 -19.21
C MET A 9 17.57 14.52 -20.53
N SER A 10 18.83 14.90 -20.77
CA SER A 10 19.62 14.39 -21.88
C SER A 10 20.44 13.19 -21.44
N PHE A 11 20.45 12.13 -22.25
CA PHE A 11 21.30 10.96 -22.04
C PHE A 11 22.32 10.89 -23.17
N VAL A 12 23.60 10.85 -22.81
CA VAL A 12 24.70 10.60 -23.74
C VAL A 12 25.11 9.15 -23.54
N TRP A 13 24.93 8.32 -24.56
CA TRP A 13 25.37 6.94 -24.52
C TRP A 13 26.82 6.84 -25.03
N PRO A 14 27.73 6.17 -24.31
CA PRO A 14 29.10 6.00 -24.78
C PRO A 14 29.11 5.21 -26.10
N SER A 15 29.70 5.79 -27.14
CA SER A 15 29.99 5.10 -28.40
C SER A 15 31.05 4.04 -28.12
N GLY A 16 30.69 2.76 -28.21
CA GLY A 16 31.61 1.67 -27.89
C GLY A 16 32.90 1.77 -28.71
N SER A 17 34.03 1.93 -28.05
CA SER A 17 35.36 1.81 -28.64
C SER A 17 35.89 0.40 -28.43
N SER A 18 35.31 -0.60 -29.08
CA SER A 18 35.88 -1.95 -29.18
C SER A 18 35.06 -2.81 -30.12
N GLU A 19 35.73 -3.40 -31.11
CA GLU A 19 35.24 -4.48 -31.96
C GLU A 19 35.02 -5.76 -31.12
N ASP A 20 33.96 -5.82 -30.31
CA ASP A 20 33.49 -7.06 -29.72
C ASP A 20 31.96 -7.01 -29.49
N ASP A 21 31.25 -7.87 -30.21
CA ASP A 21 29.81 -7.99 -30.35
C ASP A 21 29.08 -8.34 -29.04
N SER A 22 28.87 -7.34 -28.18
CA SER A 22 27.83 -7.40 -27.15
C SER A 22 27.04 -6.10 -27.06
N CYS A 23 26.67 -5.57 -28.24
CA CYS A 23 25.69 -4.52 -28.36
C CYS A 23 24.32 -5.10 -27.97
N LEU A 24 23.89 -4.93 -26.70
CA LEU A 24 22.46 -4.76 -26.46
C LEU A 24 22.05 -3.63 -27.42
N PRO A 25 21.14 -3.86 -28.39
CA PRO A 25 20.87 -2.88 -29.43
C PRO A 25 20.57 -1.56 -28.71
N MET A 26 21.21 -0.44 -29.10
CA MET A 26 21.09 0.85 -28.38
C MET A 26 19.63 1.22 -28.04
N MET A 27 18.69 0.75 -28.86
CA MET A 27 17.25 0.78 -28.61
C MET A 27 16.83 0.13 -27.28
N LEU A 28 17.28 -1.09 -26.96
CA LEU A 28 16.97 -1.80 -25.72
C LEU A 28 17.56 -1.10 -24.48
N GLN A 29 18.76 -0.53 -24.61
CA GLN A 29 19.36 0.28 -23.54
C GLN A 29 18.52 1.54 -23.29
N ALA A 30 18.11 2.25 -24.35
CA ALA A 30 17.24 3.41 -24.24
C ALA A 30 15.86 3.06 -23.66
N GLU A 31 15.26 1.94 -24.07
CA GLU A 31 13.99 1.43 -23.54
C GLU A 31 14.08 1.12 -22.04
N LEU A 32 15.14 0.42 -21.62
CA LEU A 32 15.36 0.08 -20.21
C LEU A 32 15.59 1.32 -19.35
N CYS A 33 16.45 2.25 -19.81
CA CYS A 33 16.69 3.53 -19.13
C CYS A 33 15.39 4.32 -18.96
N THR A 34 14.62 4.46 -20.04
CA THR A 34 13.33 5.15 -20.02
C THR A 34 12.37 4.48 -19.04
N LYS A 35 12.26 3.15 -19.05
CA LYS A 35 11.43 2.40 -18.10
C LYS A 35 11.86 2.63 -16.66
N TRP A 36 13.15 2.65 -16.37
CA TRP A 36 13.65 2.90 -15.01
C TRP A 36 13.32 4.30 -14.53
N ILE A 37 13.54 5.32 -15.37
CA ILE A 37 13.21 6.70 -15.03
C ILE A 37 11.72 6.85 -14.79
N LEU A 38 10.88 6.34 -15.70
CA LEU A 38 9.43 6.41 -15.56
C LEU A 38 8.93 5.64 -14.33
N ASN A 39 9.49 4.47 -14.04
CA ASN A 39 9.15 3.71 -12.84
C ASN A 39 9.59 4.45 -11.57
N ALA A 40 10.78 5.04 -11.54
CA ALA A 40 11.28 5.79 -10.40
C ALA A 40 10.44 7.05 -10.15
N VAL A 41 10.15 7.84 -11.18
CA VAL A 41 9.35 9.07 -11.07
C VAL A 41 7.91 8.75 -10.68
N SER A 42 7.25 7.79 -11.35
CA SER A 42 5.87 7.42 -11.02
C SER A 42 5.74 6.81 -9.62
N THR A 43 6.68 5.95 -9.22
CA THR A 43 6.70 5.38 -7.87
C THR A 43 6.99 6.46 -6.83
N GLY A 44 7.96 7.35 -7.08
CA GLY A 44 8.29 8.48 -6.21
C GLY A 44 7.09 9.41 -5.99
N ALA A 45 6.38 9.77 -7.06
CA ALA A 45 5.15 10.56 -6.97
C ALA A 45 4.07 9.86 -6.11
N HIS A 46 3.91 8.55 -6.23
CA HIS A 46 2.99 7.78 -5.39
C HIS A 46 3.43 7.67 -3.92
N ILE A 47 4.73 7.61 -3.65
CA ILE A 47 5.30 7.67 -2.29
C ILE A 47 4.99 9.04 -1.66
N LEU A 48 5.26 10.12 -2.39
CA LEU A 48 4.98 11.49 -1.92
C LEU A 48 3.48 11.73 -1.69
N LYS A 49 2.62 11.09 -2.48
CA LYS A 49 1.16 11.08 -2.27
C LYS A 49 0.71 10.16 -1.12
N GLY A 50 1.62 9.49 -0.41
CA GLY A 50 1.29 8.64 0.73
C GLY A 50 0.52 7.36 0.39
N LYS A 51 0.62 6.86 -0.87
CA LYS A 51 -0.04 5.62 -1.33
C LYS A 51 0.79 4.36 -1.07
N ILE A 52 2.01 4.53 -0.58
CA ILE A 52 2.95 3.45 -0.28
C ILE A 52 3.38 3.61 1.19
N TYR A 53 3.33 2.50 1.93
CA TYR A 53 3.83 2.41 3.30
C TYR A 53 4.99 1.42 3.34
N ARG A 54 6.19 1.91 3.69
CA ARG A 54 7.45 1.15 3.56
C ARG A 54 7.61 0.61 2.13
N ASN A 55 7.67 -0.71 1.95
CA ASN A 55 7.72 -1.42 0.68
C ASN A 55 6.36 -2.02 0.26
N TYR A 56 5.27 -1.62 0.91
CA TYR A 56 3.92 -2.12 0.63
C TYR A 56 3.06 -1.05 -0.06
N MET A 57 2.44 -1.42 -1.17
CA MET A 57 1.46 -0.58 -1.85
C MET A 57 0.13 -0.64 -1.10
N MET A 58 -0.32 0.52 -0.64
CA MET A 58 -1.55 0.64 0.17
C MET A 58 -2.77 0.90 -0.69
N ASP A 59 -2.63 1.64 -1.80
CA ASP A 59 -3.73 1.94 -2.72
C ASP A 59 -3.85 0.89 -3.84
N LEU A 60 -3.94 -0.38 -3.45
CA LEU A 60 -4.05 -1.49 -4.39
C LEU A 60 -5.53 -1.79 -4.67
N LYS A 61 -5.90 -1.77 -5.96
CA LYS A 61 -7.17 -2.34 -6.42
C LYS A 61 -7.04 -3.84 -6.61
N VAL A 62 -8.00 -4.58 -6.08
CA VAL A 62 -8.00 -6.04 -6.19
C VAL A 62 -8.69 -6.42 -7.48
N THR A 63 -7.89 -6.65 -8.52
CA THR A 63 -8.34 -6.97 -9.89
C THR A 63 -8.08 -8.42 -10.30
N ASN A 64 -7.30 -9.17 -9.52
CA ASN A 64 -6.93 -10.56 -9.84
C ASN A 64 -6.89 -11.41 -8.55
N SER A 65 -7.13 -12.70 -8.72
CA SER A 65 -6.92 -13.75 -7.73
C SER A 65 -5.64 -13.65 -6.90
N LYS A 66 -4.52 -13.25 -7.50
CA LYS A 66 -3.22 -13.10 -6.81
C LYS A 66 -3.25 -11.95 -5.81
N LEU A 67 -3.88 -10.84 -6.18
CA LEU A 67 -4.01 -9.66 -5.33
C LEU A 67 -5.00 -9.92 -4.20
N PHE A 68 -6.07 -10.66 -4.49
CA PHE A 68 -7.04 -11.10 -3.48
C PHE A 68 -6.39 -11.99 -2.43
N ARG A 69 -5.63 -13.02 -2.84
CA ARG A 69 -4.90 -13.92 -1.91
C ARG A 69 -3.87 -13.21 -1.04
N ARG A 70 -3.26 -12.14 -1.54
CA ARG A 70 -2.30 -11.34 -0.76
C ARG A 70 -2.97 -10.54 0.36
N ALA A 71 -4.28 -10.34 0.29
CA ALA A 71 -5.06 -9.58 1.25
C ALA A 71 -6.03 -10.49 2.03
N ILE A 72 -5.49 -11.23 3.00
CA ILE A 72 -6.21 -12.29 3.73
C ILE A 72 -7.49 -11.80 4.47
N SER A 73 -7.63 -10.49 4.74
CA SER A 73 -8.82 -9.91 5.38
C SER A 73 -9.58 -8.91 4.50
N LEU A 74 -9.45 -9.06 3.19
CA LEU A 74 -10.11 -8.18 2.25
C LEU A 74 -11.64 -8.34 2.29
N LEU A 75 -12.18 -9.53 2.59
CA LEU A 75 -13.63 -9.81 2.51
C LEU A 75 -14.48 -8.83 3.34
N GLN A 76 -14.14 -8.62 4.61
CA GLN A 76 -14.84 -7.65 5.46
C GLN A 76 -14.77 -6.23 4.87
N ALA A 77 -13.60 -5.84 4.37
CA ALA A 77 -13.39 -4.54 3.75
C ALA A 77 -14.06 -4.38 2.37
N ILE A 78 -14.21 -5.45 1.59
CA ILE A 78 -14.88 -5.48 0.28
C ILE A 78 -16.38 -5.32 0.48
N TYR A 79 -16.94 -6.14 1.37
CA TYR A 79 -18.38 -6.23 1.56
C TYR A 79 -18.91 -5.18 2.52
N GLY A 80 -18.03 -4.47 3.25
CA GLY A 80 -18.46 -3.49 4.22
C GLY A 80 -19.09 -4.12 5.47
N THR A 81 -18.85 -5.42 5.72
CA THR A 81 -19.48 -6.17 6.81
C THR A 81 -18.43 -6.67 7.81
N GLU A 82 -18.80 -6.74 9.09
CA GLU A 82 -17.92 -7.29 10.13
C GLU A 82 -17.92 -8.82 10.13
N GLN A 83 -19.04 -9.41 9.71
CA GLN A 83 -19.21 -10.85 9.59
C GLN A 83 -19.57 -11.19 8.13
N PRO A 84 -18.61 -11.64 7.32
CA PRO A 84 -18.92 -12.11 5.97
C PRO A 84 -19.72 -13.41 6.05
N THR A 85 -20.85 -13.46 5.35
CA THR A 85 -21.74 -14.63 5.28
C THR A 85 -21.00 -15.83 4.69
N LYS A 86 -21.44 -17.06 5.00
CA LYS A 86 -20.88 -18.29 4.39
C LYS A 86 -20.88 -18.23 2.85
N GLU A 87 -21.94 -17.68 2.27
CA GLU A 87 -22.08 -17.44 0.83
C GLU A 87 -21.00 -16.49 0.28
N MET A 88 -20.65 -15.45 1.04
CA MET A 88 -19.57 -14.52 0.68
C MET A 88 -18.19 -15.16 0.81
N ASN A 89 -18.01 -16.20 1.61
CA ASN A 89 -16.74 -16.93 1.69
C ASN A 89 -16.60 -17.96 0.56
N THR A 90 -17.71 -18.47 0.04
CA THR A 90 -17.75 -19.48 -1.04
C THR A 90 -17.98 -18.90 -2.42
N ALA A 91 -18.31 -17.62 -2.53
CA ALA A 91 -18.59 -16.97 -3.80
C ALA A 91 -17.39 -17.01 -4.76
N ALA A 92 -17.69 -16.90 -6.06
CA ALA A 92 -16.66 -16.92 -7.08
C ALA A 92 -15.75 -15.68 -6.96
N LEU A 93 -14.45 -15.89 -7.13
CA LEU A 93 -13.43 -14.86 -6.99
C LEU A 93 -13.64 -13.63 -7.89
N ASN A 94 -14.28 -13.82 -9.04
CA ASN A 94 -14.65 -12.74 -9.96
C ASN A 94 -15.68 -11.79 -9.33
N GLN A 95 -16.62 -12.32 -8.53
CA GLN A 95 -17.61 -11.52 -7.83
C GLN A 95 -16.96 -10.66 -6.75
N HIS A 96 -16.03 -11.22 -5.97
CA HIS A 96 -15.22 -10.46 -5.02
C HIS A 96 -14.44 -9.33 -5.68
N THR A 97 -13.82 -9.64 -6.81
CA THR A 97 -13.01 -8.70 -7.59
C THR A 97 -13.86 -7.55 -8.14
N HIS A 98 -15.05 -7.84 -8.63
CA HIS A 98 -15.97 -6.83 -9.16
C HIS A 98 -16.42 -5.85 -8.06
N ILE A 99 -16.84 -6.36 -6.90
CA ILE A 99 -17.26 -5.54 -5.74
C ILE A 99 -16.07 -4.79 -5.13
N ALA A 100 -14.88 -5.40 -5.12
CA ALA A 100 -13.67 -4.74 -4.65
C ALA A 100 -13.26 -3.55 -5.55
N ASN A 101 -13.61 -3.58 -6.84
CA ASN A 101 -13.25 -2.51 -7.77
C ASN A 101 -14.17 -1.29 -7.67
N THR A 102 -15.42 -1.48 -7.24
CA THR A 102 -16.35 -0.38 -6.93
C THR A 102 -16.02 0.29 -5.59
N SER A 103 -15.40 -0.46 -4.68
CA SER A 103 -15.01 0.02 -3.36
C SER A 103 -13.62 0.68 -3.39
N SER A 104 -13.48 1.85 -2.76
CA SER A 104 -12.19 2.52 -2.61
C SER A 104 -11.54 2.18 -1.26
N ARG A 105 -10.20 2.11 -1.23
CA ARG A 105 -9.40 1.88 0.00
C ARG A 105 -9.71 0.57 0.73
N VAL A 106 -9.97 -0.51 -0.01
CA VAL A 106 -10.25 -1.84 0.55
C VAL A 106 -9.05 -2.40 1.33
N VAL A 107 -7.85 -2.33 0.74
CA VAL A 107 -6.62 -2.86 1.35
C VAL A 107 -6.22 -2.11 2.64
N PRO A 108 -6.19 -0.76 2.68
CA PRO A 108 -5.90 -0.03 3.91
C PRO A 108 -6.93 -0.31 5.01
N THR A 109 -8.21 -0.42 4.65
CA THR A 109 -9.27 -0.72 5.61
C THR A 109 -9.08 -2.11 6.23
N ALA A 110 -8.84 -3.12 5.39
CA ALA A 110 -8.54 -4.48 5.85
C ALA A 110 -7.30 -4.52 6.76
N LEU A 111 -6.24 -3.80 6.40
CA LEU A 111 -5.03 -3.72 7.22
C LEU A 111 -5.29 -3.10 8.58
N VAL A 112 -6.07 -2.01 8.63
CA VAL A 112 -6.39 -1.33 9.88
C VAL A 112 -7.30 -2.20 10.76
N MET A 113 -8.30 -2.86 10.17
CA MET A 113 -9.16 -3.80 10.90
C MET A 113 -8.34 -4.95 11.50
N LEU A 114 -7.46 -5.57 10.71
CA LEU A 114 -6.61 -6.67 11.15
C LEU A 114 -5.66 -6.29 12.28
N ARG A 115 -4.96 -5.17 12.12
CA ARG A 115 -3.86 -4.81 13.01
C ARG A 115 -4.33 -4.21 14.33
N TRP A 116 -5.51 -3.58 14.34
CA TRP A 116 -6.07 -2.91 15.53
C TRP A 116 -7.34 -3.54 16.08
N SER A 117 -7.77 -4.68 15.52
CA SER A 117 -9.00 -5.39 15.93
C SER A 117 -10.18 -4.42 16.09
N CYS A 118 -10.37 -3.55 15.10
CA CYS A 118 -11.39 -2.50 15.15
C CYS A 118 -12.55 -2.80 14.21
N SER A 119 -13.71 -2.23 14.53
CA SER A 119 -14.91 -2.29 13.71
C SER A 119 -14.68 -1.63 12.34
N LEU A 120 -15.46 -2.01 11.35
CA LEU A 120 -15.31 -1.47 9.99
C LEU A 120 -15.58 0.04 9.95
N GLY A 121 -16.56 0.50 10.73
CA GLY A 121 -16.88 1.93 10.88
C GLY A 121 -15.74 2.72 11.49
N GLU A 122 -15.10 2.18 12.52
CA GLU A 122 -13.96 2.83 13.18
C GLU A 122 -12.73 2.87 12.28
N ALA A 123 -12.45 1.78 11.56
CA ALA A 123 -11.36 1.74 10.58
C ALA A 123 -11.55 2.82 9.49
N ARG A 124 -12.77 2.96 8.97
CA ARG A 124 -13.10 3.99 7.96
C ARG A 124 -12.95 5.40 8.53
N LYS A 125 -13.43 5.64 9.75
CA LYS A 125 -13.33 6.94 10.44
C LYS A 125 -11.87 7.36 10.62
N ARG A 126 -10.99 6.44 11.04
CA ARG A 126 -9.55 6.68 11.19
C ARG A 126 -8.87 6.99 9.86
N LEU A 127 -9.26 6.29 8.79
CA LEU A 127 -8.76 6.53 7.43
C LEU A 127 -9.28 7.82 6.81
N SER A 128 -10.46 8.32 7.21
CA SER A 128 -10.98 9.62 6.77
C SER A 128 -10.44 10.79 7.57
N ALA A 129 -9.96 10.56 8.80
CA ALA A 129 -9.38 11.60 9.65
C ALA A 129 -8.03 12.13 9.12
N HIS A 130 -7.37 11.41 8.22
CA HIS A 130 -6.09 11.79 7.63
C HIS A 130 -6.20 11.96 6.11
N SER A 131 -5.47 12.93 5.57
CA SER A 131 -5.38 13.16 4.13
C SER A 131 -4.57 12.07 3.42
N LEU A 132 -3.50 11.59 4.07
CA LEU A 132 -2.66 10.50 3.57
C LEU A 132 -2.95 9.19 4.30
N ILE A 133 -3.01 8.10 3.53
CA ILE A 133 -3.23 6.74 4.08
C ILE A 133 -2.04 6.35 4.96
N LYS A 134 -0.82 6.73 4.56
CA LYS A 134 0.41 6.52 5.34
C LYS A 134 0.26 7.06 6.77
N ASP A 135 -0.19 8.30 6.91
CA ASP A 135 -0.27 8.98 8.22
C ASP A 135 -1.32 8.32 9.11
N ALA A 136 -2.47 7.91 8.55
CA ALA A 136 -3.46 7.15 9.29
C ALA A 136 -2.89 5.84 9.85
N VAL A 137 -2.10 5.12 9.05
CA VAL A 137 -1.46 3.86 9.46
C VAL A 137 -0.37 4.12 10.51
N GLU A 138 0.44 5.16 10.36
CA GLU A 138 1.47 5.56 11.33
C GLU A 138 0.88 6.03 12.66
N ALA A 139 -0.18 6.83 12.65
CA ALA A 139 -0.91 7.24 13.85
C ALA A 139 -1.49 6.04 14.60
N CYS A 140 -2.03 5.07 13.85
CA CYS A 140 -2.48 3.81 14.43
C CYS A 140 -1.30 3.01 15.01
N LEU A 141 -0.12 3.03 14.39
CA LEU A 141 1.06 2.35 14.94
C LEU A 141 1.53 2.99 16.26
N ALA A 142 1.58 4.33 16.32
CA ALA A 142 1.97 5.06 17.52
C ALA A 142 1.06 4.79 18.73
N THR A 143 -0.25 4.70 18.51
CA THR A 143 -1.22 4.36 19.58
C THR A 143 -1.07 2.93 20.11
N SER A 144 -0.66 1.98 19.27
CA SER A 144 -0.44 0.58 19.70
C SER A 144 0.77 0.40 20.63
N THR A 145 1.82 1.20 20.42
CA THR A 145 3.01 1.24 21.28
C THR A 145 2.67 1.78 22.68
N ASN A 146 1.81 2.80 22.75
CA ASN A 146 1.42 3.41 24.02
C ASN A 146 0.55 2.46 24.88
N ARG A 147 -0.30 1.64 24.24
CA ARG A 147 -1.13 0.62 24.94
C ARG A 147 -0.28 -0.49 25.58
N ARG A 148 0.85 -0.86 24.96
CA ARG A 148 1.79 -1.85 25.55
C ARG A 148 2.57 -1.30 26.74
N THR A 149 2.93 -0.01 26.73
CA THR A 149 3.63 0.62 27.85
C THR A 149 2.72 0.82 29.06
N THR A 150 1.43 1.10 28.84
CA THR A 150 0.43 1.19 29.94
C THR A 150 0.12 -0.17 30.57
N ASP A 151 0.07 -1.26 29.79
CA ASP A 151 -0.12 -2.61 30.35
C ASP A 151 1.11 -3.05 31.17
N THR A 152 2.33 -2.71 30.73
CA THR A 152 3.56 -3.09 31.46
C THR A 152 3.72 -2.33 32.78
N THR A 153 3.27 -1.07 32.84
CA THR A 153 3.29 -0.27 34.08
C THR A 153 2.16 -0.64 35.04
N ALA A 154 0.98 -1.04 34.53
CA ALA A 154 -0.11 -1.55 35.35
C ALA A 154 0.21 -2.90 36.02
N VAL A 155 0.94 -3.79 35.34
CA VAL A 155 1.36 -5.09 35.91
C VAL A 155 2.42 -4.93 37.01
N ARG A 156 3.31 -3.94 36.91
CA ARG A 156 4.35 -3.68 37.93
C ARG A 156 3.81 -3.02 39.21
N ALA A 157 2.69 -2.29 39.13
CA ALA A 157 2.05 -1.69 40.30
C ALA A 157 1.34 -2.71 41.21
N GLN A 158 1.05 -3.93 40.71
CA GLN A 158 0.36 -4.97 41.47
C GLN A 158 1.31 -5.94 42.21
N THR A 159 2.62 -5.86 41.99
CA THR A 159 3.62 -6.80 42.57
C THR A 159 4.39 -6.23 43.76
N THR A 160 4.04 -5.04 44.25
CA THR A 160 4.76 -4.35 45.35
C THR A 160 3.98 -4.25 46.67
N THR A 161 2.87 -4.98 46.80
CA THR A 161 2.09 -5.03 48.04
C THR A 161 2.07 -6.46 48.59
N THR A 162 3.17 -6.86 49.23
CA THR A 162 3.27 -7.97 50.19
C THR A 162 4.43 -7.71 51.13
#